data_AF-A0AAV0MUS6-F1
#
_entry.id   AF-A0AAV0MUS6-F1
#
_cell.length_a   1.000
_cell.length_b   1.000
_cell.length_c   1.000
_cell.angle_alpha   90.00
_cell.angle_beta   90.00
_cell.angle_gamma   90.00
#
_symmetry.space_group_name_H-M   'P 1'
#
loop_
_entity.id
_entity.type
_entity.pdbx_description
1 polymer ?
#
loop_
_entity_poly.entity_id
_entity_poly.type
_entity_poly.pdbx_seq_one_letter_code
_entity_poly.pdbx_strand_id
1 'polypeptide(L)'
;MDWFHGGLQFQLEHHLFPRLPRCQLRKVSPVVQDLCKKHNLPYRSYSFLEANVWTIKTLRAVAVQARDLANPVPKNLVWEAVHTHG
;
A
#
# COMPACT_ATOMS: atom_id res chain seq x y z
N MET A 1 -16.54 -6.82 0.32
CA MET A 1 -15.09 -6.53 0.29
C MET A 1 -14.71 -5.24 1.01
N ASP A 2 -15.50 -4.16 0.96
CA ASP A 2 -15.10 -2.88 1.59
C ASP A 2 -14.79 -2.95 3.09
N TRP A 3 -15.56 -3.73 3.85
CA TRP A 3 -15.32 -3.92 5.27
C TRP A 3 -13.96 -4.58 5.55
N PHE A 4 -13.59 -5.58 4.74
CA PHE A 4 -12.32 -6.32 4.90
C PHE A 4 -11.10 -5.45 4.61
N HIS A 5 -11.19 -4.58 3.61
CA HIS A 5 -10.11 -3.66 3.24
C HIS A 5 -10.11 -2.35 4.06
N GLY A 6 -11.09 -2.14 4.94
CA GLY A 6 -11.23 -0.91 5.73
C GLY A 6 -11.43 0.36 4.89
N GLY A 7 -11.76 0.24 3.61
CA GLY A 7 -11.86 1.37 2.66
C GLY A 7 -10.53 1.80 2.01
N LEU A 8 -9.43 1.07 2.22
CA LEU A 8 -8.12 1.37 1.63
C LEU A 8 -8.08 1.28 0.09
N GLN A 9 -9.05 0.60 -0.52
CA GLN A 9 -9.21 0.54 -1.97
C GLN A 9 -9.69 1.87 -2.60
N PHE A 10 -10.14 2.83 -1.80
CA PHE A 10 -10.63 4.14 -2.26
C PHE A 10 -9.71 5.30 -1.85
N GLN A 11 -8.41 5.02 -1.67
CA GLN A 11 -7.44 6.04 -1.25
C GLN A 11 -7.31 7.17 -2.27
N LEU A 12 -7.39 6.86 -3.57
CA LEU A 12 -7.35 7.86 -4.63
C LEU A 12 -8.53 8.84 -4.50
N GLU A 13 -9.75 8.33 -4.37
CA GLU A 13 -10.95 9.14 -4.21
C GLU A 13 -10.94 9.90 -2.87
N HIS A 14 -10.40 9.29 -1.80
CA HIS A 14 -10.23 9.97 -0.51
C HIS A 14 -9.27 11.16 -0.61
N HIS A 15 -8.15 11.03 -1.32
CA HIS A 15 -7.18 12.12 -1.50
C HIS A 15 -7.72 13.20 -2.45
N LEU A 16 -8.54 12.82 -3.43
CA LEU A 16 -9.19 13.76 -4.34
C LEU A 16 -10.33 14.52 -3.64
N PHE A 17 -11.09 13.85 -2.79
CA PHE A 17 -12.25 14.40 -2.09
C PHE A 17 -12.20 14.10 -0.57
N PRO A 18 -11.29 14.73 0.19
CA PRO A 18 -11.07 14.40 1.61
C PRO A 18 -12.29 14.68 2.50
N ARG A 19 -13.19 15.58 2.07
CA ARG A 19 -14.43 15.92 2.77
C ARG A 19 -15.59 14.98 2.45
N LEU A 20 -15.45 14.12 1.45
CA LEU A 20 -16.51 13.20 1.05
C LEU A 20 -16.58 12.01 2.03
N PRO A 21 -17.76 11.65 2.57
CA PRO A 21 -17.88 10.50 3.47
C PRO A 21 -17.41 9.22 2.80
N ARG A 22 -16.69 8.37 3.56
CA ARG A 22 -16.12 7.10 3.04
C ARG A 22 -17.14 6.18 2.39
N CYS A 23 -18.37 6.16 2.89
CA CYS A 23 -19.47 5.36 2.33
C CYS A 23 -19.88 5.80 0.90
N GLN A 24 -19.56 7.03 0.51
CA GLN A 24 -19.89 7.58 -0.80
C GLN A 24 -18.74 7.39 -1.82
N LEU A 25 -17.53 7.05 -1.37
CA LEU A 25 -16.36 6.90 -2.26
C LEU A 25 -16.59 5.80 -3.32
N ARG A 26 -17.30 4.72 -2.96
CA ARG A 26 -17.68 3.67 -3.92
C ARG A 26 -18.51 4.21 -5.09
N LYS A 27 -19.38 5.21 -4.85
CA LYS A 27 -20.22 5.80 -5.88
C LYS A 27 -19.44 6.75 -6.78
N VAL A 28 -18.44 7.42 -6.23
CA VAL A 28 -17.61 8.39 -6.95
C VAL A 28 -16.48 7.74 -7.75
N SER A 29 -15.98 6.58 -7.29
CA SER A 29 -14.92 5.82 -7.97
C SER A 29 -15.13 5.63 -9.48
N PRO A 30 -16.29 5.13 -9.98
CA PRO A 30 -16.50 4.99 -11.42
C PRO A 30 -16.49 6.33 -12.17
N VAL A 31 -17.01 7.39 -11.55
CA VAL A 31 -17.01 8.75 -12.15
C VAL A 31 -15.58 9.27 -12.31
N VAL A 32 -14.73 9.03 -11.31
CA VAL A 32 -13.30 9.41 -11.36
C VAL A 32 -12.57 8.58 -12.41
N GLN A 33 -12.85 7.28 -12.53
CA GLN A 33 -12.28 6.43 -13.57
C GLN A 33 -12.61 6.93 -14.98
N ASP A 34 -13.87 7.28 -15.23
CA ASP A 34 -14.30 7.76 -16.54
C ASP A 34 -13.72 9.14 -16.86
N LEU A 35 -13.58 10.01 -15.85
CA LEU A 35 -12.89 11.29 -16.01
C LEU A 35 -11.41 11.07 -16.35
N CYS A 36 -10.72 10.17 -15.65
CA CYS A 36 -9.33 9.84 -15.95
C CYS A 36 -9.18 9.31 -17.39
N LYS A 37 -10.06 8.41 -17.83
CA LYS A 37 -10.07 7.91 -19.22
C LYS A 37 -10.28 9.03 -20.24
N LYS A 38 -11.25 9.91 -20.00
CA LYS A 38 -11.57 11.05 -20.88
C LYS A 38 -10.37 11.99 -21.09
N HIS A 39 -9.59 12.20 -20.03
CA HIS A 39 -8.42 13.09 -20.05
C HIS A 39 -7.09 12.35 -20.28
N ASN A 40 -7.14 11.07 -20.62
CA ASN A 40 -5.96 10.22 -20.80
C ASN A 40 -5.00 10.23 -19.59
N LEU A 41 -5.57 10.26 -18.38
CA LEU A 41 -4.85 10.23 -17.11
C LEU A 41 -4.79 8.81 -16.54
N PRO A 42 -3.66 8.43 -15.90
CA PRO A 42 -3.55 7.13 -15.26
C PRO A 42 -4.46 7.04 -14.04
N TYR A 43 -5.35 6.05 -14.03
CA TYR A 43 -6.10 5.66 -12.84
C TYR A 43 -5.45 4.42 -12.22
N ARG A 44 -4.94 4.53 -10.98
CA ARG A 44 -4.29 3.42 -10.27
C ARG A 44 -5.16 2.96 -9.11
N SER A 45 -5.70 1.75 -9.23
CA SER A 45 -6.33 1.00 -8.16
C SER A 45 -5.71 -0.39 -8.13
N TYR A 46 -5.28 -0.84 -6.96
CA TYR A 46 -4.66 -2.15 -6.77
C TYR A 46 -5.66 -3.11 -6.12
N SER A 47 -5.62 -4.39 -6.50
CA SER A 47 -6.26 -5.43 -5.71
C SER A 47 -5.54 -5.58 -4.36
N PHE A 48 -6.19 -6.23 -3.40
CA PHE A 48 -5.63 -6.42 -2.07
C PHE A 48 -4.28 -7.13 -2.08
N LEU A 49 -4.15 -8.22 -2.85
CA LEU A 49 -2.91 -8.98 -2.94
C LEU A 49 -1.80 -8.13 -3.59
N GLU A 50 -2.11 -7.42 -4.67
CA GLU A 50 -1.14 -6.56 -5.35
C GLU A 50 -0.62 -5.45 -4.43
N ALA A 51 -1.53 -4.79 -3.69
CA ALA A 51 -1.17 -3.73 -2.75
C ALA A 51 -0.23 -4.25 -1.64
N ASN A 52 -0.53 -5.42 -1.08
CA ASN A 52 0.32 -6.04 -0.05
C ASN A 52 1.69 -6.45 -0.60
N VAL A 53 1.73 -7.09 -1.76
CA VAL A 53 3.00 -7.46 -2.42
C VAL A 53 3.84 -6.22 -2.69
N TRP A 54 3.23 -5.15 -3.20
CA TRP A 54 3.94 -3.90 -3.50
C TRP A 54 4.45 -3.22 -2.22
N THR A 55 3.66 -3.25 -1.14
CA THR A 55 4.04 -2.72 0.17
C THR A 55 5.26 -3.45 0.73
N ILE A 56 5.24 -4.79 0.75
CA ILE A 56 6.37 -5.61 1.23
C ILE A 56 7.62 -5.38 0.36
N LYS A 57 7.47 -5.32 -0.97
CA LYS A 57 8.59 -5.03 -1.88
C LYS A 57 9.21 -3.66 -1.60
N THR A 58 8.38 -2.65 -1.38
CA THR A 58 8.82 -1.28 -1.09
C THR A 58 9.55 -1.22 0.26
N LEU A 59 8.97 -1.83 1.30
CA LEU A 59 9.60 -1.92 2.62
C LEU A 59 10.96 -2.61 2.54
N ARG A 60 11.07 -3.71 1.79
CA ARG A 60 12.34 -4.42 1.56
C ARG A 60 13.36 -3.52 0.85
N ALA A 61 12.95 -2.82 -0.22
CA ALA A 61 13.84 -1.96 -0.98
C ALA A 61 14.37 -0.80 -0.14
N VAL A 62 13.50 -0.16 0.64
CA VAL A 62 13.88 0.90 1.59
C VAL A 62 14.78 0.35 2.68
N ALA A 63 14.48 -0.82 3.24
CA ALA A 63 15.32 -1.45 4.26
C ALA A 63 16.72 -1.77 3.74
N VAL A 64 16.88 -2.20 2.49
CA VAL A 64 18.19 -2.44 1.87
C VAL A 64 18.96 -1.14 1.66
N GLN A 65 18.29 -0.07 1.23
CA GLN A 65 18.91 1.26 1.04
C GLN A 65 19.30 1.92 2.37
N ALA A 66 18.44 1.79 3.38
CA ALA A 66 18.66 2.34 4.72
C ALA A 66 19.59 1.47 5.57
N ARG A 67 19.99 0.28 5.09
CA ARG A 67 20.91 -0.60 5.82
C ARG A 67 22.27 0.08 5.91
N ASP A 68 22.55 0.62 7.09
CA ASP A 68 23.88 1.05 7.45
C ASP A 68 24.81 -0.18 7.46
N LEU A 69 25.71 -0.25 6.48
CA LEU A 69 26.69 -1.33 6.38
C LEU A 69 27.80 -1.18 7.44
N ALA A 70 27.95 -0.01 8.05
CA ALA A 70 28.93 0.24 9.11
C ALA A 70 28.44 -0.22 10.49
N ASN A 71 27.12 -0.26 10.72
CA ASN A 71 26.50 -0.78 11.95
C ASN A 71 25.55 -1.95 11.63
N PRO A 72 26.06 -3.19 11.57
CA PRO A 72 25.20 -4.34 11.36
C PRO A 72 24.18 -4.48 12.50
N VAL A 73 22.99 -4.98 12.16
CA VAL A 73 21.93 -5.27 13.14
C VAL A 73 22.50 -6.17 14.24
N PRO A 74 22.34 -5.83 15.53
CA PRO A 74 22.82 -6.68 16.61
C PRO A 74 22.19 -8.06 16.49
N LYS A 75 23.01 -9.10 16.38
CA LYS A 75 22.57 -10.49 16.49
C LYS A 75 22.22 -10.75 17.95
N ASN A 76 20.98 -10.43 18.32
CA ASN A 76 20.43 -10.72 19.63
C ASN A 76 19.66 -12.05 19.61
N LEU A 77 19.23 -12.51 20.79
CA LEU A 77 18.47 -13.75 20.97
C LEU A 77 17.23 -13.85 20.05
N VAL A 78 16.56 -12.72 19.77
CA VAL A 78 15.41 -12.69 18.87
C VAL A 78 15.86 -12.94 17.42
N TRP A 79 17.00 -12.36 17.01
CA TRP A 79 17.58 -12.58 15.68
C TRP A 79 17.92 -14.06 15.48
N GLU A 80 18.59 -14.67 16.46
CA GLU A 80 18.96 -16.10 16.43
C GLU A 80 17.72 -16.99 16.38
N ALA A 81 16.70 -16.74 17.20
CA ALA A 81 15.47 -17.54 17.22
C ALA A 81 14.71 -17.54 15.88
N VAL A 82 14.78 -16.45 15.11
CA VAL A 82 14.12 -16.33 13.79
C VAL A 82 14.93 -16.99 12.68
N HIS A 83 16.24 -17.21 12.88
CA HIS A 83 17.16 -17.70 11.86
C HIS A 83 17.90 -18.98 12.23
N THR A 84 17.57 -19.60 13.35
CA THR A 84 17.88 -21.00 13.61
C THR A 84 17.18 -21.83 12.56
N HIS A 85 17.96 -22.22 11.54
CA HIS A 85 17.60 -23.29 10.63
C HIS A 85 17.43 -24.57 11.47
N GLY A 86 16.21 -25.07 11.54
CA GLY A 86 15.93 -26.43 12.02
C GLY A 86 16.45 -27.47 11.04
#